data_AF-A0A2J6IBG4-F1
#
_entry.id   AF-A0A2J6IBG4-F1
#
_cell.length_a   1.000
_cell.length_b   1.000
_cell.length_c   1.000
_cell.angle_alpha   90.00
_cell.angle_beta   90.00
_cell.angle_gamma   90.00
#
_symmetry.space_group_name_H-M   'P 1'
#
loop_
_entity.id
_entity.type
_entity.pdbx_description
1 polymer ?
#
loop_
_entity_poly.entity_id
_entity_poly.type
_entity_poly.pdbx_seq_one_letter_code
_entity_poly.pdbx_strand_id
1 'polypeptide(L)'
;MKKINLIGLILALTIVVSGPIRAQVKGQGEVTKNKIQLEEFTGIEAGGAQEIVLLNGDSYSAVIETNENLQQYISYEVVNKKLRFKFNKIKRYDEMKFYVTAPVFEFIGISGAAELETPETLKGDKLKISSSGAAEGKLKLDYNSVVANSSGASELKLSGNITSLVANTSGASEVKAYDLNTKTAAVKASGASECSVNATENLTYSTSGSASVKYSEKPKTLIIQDKKRSEQVVVVTEGKNINNYNGYSDTTKVNVGSLKVEVIENDTTKVNVGNHTLIVSDDGDVRWEKNKCKTFNGHWGGVEIGINGYVTPDFNTNWAPEYDYLNLRYEKSVALNLNIYEQNIALNKNKNFGMITGLGLSWNNYRFTNATHLTPDSNAIQGYYMDGISVRKSKLTAMYLTIPVIFEIQSNNPRRSRRVHFAAGVIAGLRLSTHSKVYFNEADKVYTLIDPKTGNTLPTTYRSPNSNSRNIVKNFDSFYLRPFKFDATVRMGYGIVNLFATYYINTLFQNNRGPELYAWTAGITIAGW
;
A
#
# COMPACT_ATOMS: atom_id res chain seq x y z
N MET A 1 -2.82 27.45 -17.94
CA MET A 1 -1.64 27.55 -17.05
C MET A 1 -2.09 28.11 -15.69
N LYS A 2 -2.07 27.28 -14.64
CA LYS A 2 -1.97 27.73 -13.23
C LYS A 2 -1.10 26.68 -12.53
N LYS A 3 0.10 27.11 -12.11
CA LYS A 3 1.09 26.29 -11.40
C LYS A 3 0.51 25.96 -10.02
N ILE A 4 0.45 24.68 -9.66
CA ILE A 4 0.16 24.24 -8.29
C ILE A 4 1.46 23.69 -7.71
N ASN A 5 1.84 24.26 -6.57
CA ASN A 5 3.16 24.18 -5.95
C ASN A 5 3.55 22.76 -5.50
N LEU A 6 4.76 22.37 -5.89
CA LEU A 6 5.47 21.11 -5.61
C LEU A 6 5.92 20.96 -4.14
N ILE A 7 5.46 21.80 -3.22
CA ILE A 7 5.95 21.89 -1.83
C ILE A 7 5.14 21.00 -0.86
N GLY A 8 3.95 20.54 -1.25
CA GLY A 8 3.11 19.68 -0.39
C GLY A 8 3.53 18.21 -0.27
N LEU A 9 4.50 17.75 -1.08
CA LEU A 9 4.90 16.33 -1.12
C LEU A 9 6.15 16.01 -0.26
N ILE A 10 6.82 17.03 0.30
CA ILE A 10 8.07 16.87 1.06
C ILE A 10 7.83 16.87 2.59
N LEU A 11 6.66 17.32 3.07
CA LEU A 11 6.41 17.49 4.51
C LEU A 11 5.74 16.29 5.23
N ALA A 12 5.46 15.18 4.53
CA ALA A 12 4.84 13.99 5.13
C ALA A 12 5.85 12.89 5.56
N LEU A 13 7.15 13.17 5.45
CA LEU A 13 8.22 12.19 5.67
C LEU A 13 9.09 12.47 6.91
N THR A 14 8.67 13.40 7.76
CA THR A 14 9.37 13.76 9.01
C THR A 14 8.47 13.60 10.23
N ILE A 15 8.10 12.35 10.54
CA ILE A 15 7.86 11.94 11.92
C ILE A 15 8.53 10.57 12.13
N VAL A 16 9.84 10.58 12.40
CA VAL A 16 10.46 9.55 13.24
C VAL A 16 10.29 10.02 14.68
N VAL A 17 9.33 9.45 15.39
CA VAL A 17 9.40 9.42 16.85
C VAL A 17 10.19 8.16 17.20
N SER A 18 11.43 8.38 17.61
CA SER A 18 12.16 7.49 18.49
C SER A 18 11.35 7.29 19.78
N GLY A 19 10.56 6.21 19.84
CA GLY A 19 10.11 5.69 21.13
C GLY A 19 11.18 4.76 21.69
N PRO A 20 11.50 4.79 23.00
CA PRO A 20 12.27 3.71 23.61
C PRO A 20 11.60 2.37 23.29
N ILE A 21 12.38 1.33 22.97
CA ILE A 21 11.92 -0.05 22.87
C ILE A 21 11.41 -0.44 24.27
N ARG A 22 10.15 -0.08 24.55
CA ARG A 22 9.45 -0.49 25.74
C ARG A 22 9.07 -1.95 25.50
N ALA A 23 9.42 -2.83 26.42
CA ALA A 23 9.08 -4.25 26.41
C ALA A 23 7.64 -4.44 25.90
N GLN A 24 7.50 -5.07 24.73
CA GLN A 24 6.20 -5.38 24.16
C GLN A 24 5.73 -6.72 24.71
N VAL A 25 4.55 -6.73 25.29
CA VAL A 25 3.93 -7.84 25.99
C VAL A 25 3.20 -8.74 24.99
N LYS A 26 3.21 -10.04 25.27
CA LYS A 26 2.46 -11.06 24.52
C LYS A 26 1.26 -11.50 25.35
N GLY A 27 0.15 -11.84 24.69
CA GLY A 27 -1.00 -12.48 25.33
C GLY A 27 -0.58 -13.77 26.05
N GLN A 28 -1.01 -13.89 27.30
CA GLN A 28 -0.84 -15.05 28.17
C GLN A 28 -2.11 -15.19 29.04
N GLY A 29 -2.50 -16.42 29.33
CA GLY A 29 -3.74 -16.72 30.06
C GLY A 29 -4.97 -16.77 29.17
N GLU A 30 -6.11 -17.04 29.78
CA GLU A 30 -7.40 -17.22 29.10
C GLU A 30 -7.92 -15.92 28.49
N VAL A 31 -8.73 -16.04 27.45
CA VAL A 31 -9.47 -14.91 26.88
C VAL A 31 -10.63 -14.58 27.82
N THR A 32 -10.66 -13.34 28.30
CA THR A 32 -11.64 -12.84 29.27
C THR A 32 -12.37 -11.63 28.71
N LYS A 33 -13.60 -11.41 29.19
CA LYS A 33 -14.42 -10.24 28.85
C LYS A 33 -14.42 -9.26 30.01
N ASN A 34 -13.93 -8.05 29.79
CA ASN A 34 -13.97 -6.97 30.76
C ASN A 34 -14.94 -5.88 30.30
N LYS A 35 -15.95 -5.55 31.12
CA LYS A 35 -16.92 -4.50 30.82
C LYS A 35 -16.48 -3.18 31.45
N ILE A 36 -16.53 -2.11 30.67
CA ILE A 36 -16.14 -0.77 31.07
C ILE A 36 -17.31 0.18 30.80
N GLN A 37 -17.66 0.98 31.80
CA GLN A 37 -18.58 2.10 31.61
C GLN A 37 -17.83 3.27 30.98
N LEU A 38 -18.42 3.89 29.97
CA LEU A 38 -17.82 4.99 29.23
C LEU A 38 -18.58 6.31 29.47
N GLU A 39 -17.89 7.42 29.22
CA GLU A 39 -18.51 8.74 29.10
C GLU A 39 -19.40 8.81 27.85
N GLU A 40 -20.25 9.84 27.75
CA GLU A 40 -21.11 10.04 26.58
C GLU A 40 -20.29 10.24 25.29
N PHE A 41 -20.59 9.46 24.25
CA PHE A 41 -20.00 9.62 22.92
C PHE A 41 -21.05 9.34 21.82
N THR A 42 -20.92 9.99 20.68
CA THR A 42 -21.75 9.74 19.49
C THR A 42 -20.91 9.29 18.29
N GLY A 43 -19.59 9.20 18.44
CA GLY A 43 -18.71 8.73 17.39
C GLY A 43 -17.69 7.71 17.87
N ILE A 44 -17.20 6.89 16.95
CA ILE A 44 -16.10 5.95 17.19
C ILE A 44 -15.03 6.08 16.12
N GLU A 45 -13.77 5.94 16.53
CA GLU A 45 -12.62 5.84 15.62
C GLU A 45 -11.83 4.55 15.88
N ALA A 46 -12.02 3.58 14.99
CA ALA A 46 -11.30 2.32 14.93
C ALA A 46 -9.96 2.51 14.20
N GLY A 47 -8.86 2.04 14.78
CA GLY A 47 -7.52 2.21 14.20
C GLY A 47 -6.47 1.24 14.75
N GLY A 48 -5.64 0.67 13.88
CA GLY A 48 -4.82 -0.51 14.24
C GLY A 48 -5.62 -1.79 14.06
N ALA A 49 -4.98 -2.96 14.03
CA ALA A 49 -5.63 -4.24 13.70
C ALA A 49 -6.63 -4.70 14.78
N GLN A 50 -7.79 -4.04 14.85
CA GLN A 50 -8.86 -4.29 15.80
C GLN A 50 -10.08 -4.84 15.09
N GLU A 51 -10.85 -5.65 15.81
CA GLU A 51 -12.20 -6.06 15.42
C GLU A 51 -13.22 -5.40 16.36
N ILE A 52 -14.09 -4.56 15.81
CA ILE A 52 -15.07 -3.78 16.58
C ILE A 52 -16.49 -4.16 16.17
N VAL A 53 -17.32 -4.45 17.17
CA VAL A 53 -18.75 -4.72 17.03
C VAL A 53 -19.52 -3.56 17.65
N LEU A 54 -20.29 -2.82 16.86
CA LEU A 54 -21.15 -1.76 17.39
C LEU A 54 -22.55 -2.29 17.69
N LEU A 55 -23.07 -1.92 18.85
CA LEU A 55 -24.38 -2.32 19.36
C LEU A 55 -25.19 -1.08 19.71
N ASN A 56 -26.49 -1.14 19.45
CA ASN A 56 -27.42 -0.10 19.88
C ASN A 56 -27.89 -0.40 21.32
N GLY A 57 -27.98 0.60 22.19
CA GLY A 57 -28.51 0.41 23.54
C GLY A 57 -28.46 1.66 24.40
N ASP A 58 -29.21 1.67 25.51
CA ASP A 58 -29.46 2.88 26.33
C ASP A 58 -28.29 3.29 27.25
N SER A 59 -27.09 2.76 27.01
CA SER A 59 -25.91 3.04 27.84
C SER A 59 -24.66 3.18 26.99
N TYR A 60 -23.70 3.97 27.50
CA TYR A 60 -22.37 4.11 26.92
C TYR A 60 -21.42 3.11 27.59
N SER A 61 -21.13 1.99 26.92
CA SER A 61 -20.23 0.98 27.49
C SER A 61 -19.42 0.26 26.43
N ALA A 62 -18.32 -0.35 26.86
CA ALA A 62 -17.53 -1.24 26.02
C ALA A 62 -17.22 -2.55 26.75
N VAL A 63 -17.30 -3.67 26.04
CA VAL A 63 -16.80 -4.97 26.50
C VAL A 63 -15.57 -5.32 25.68
N ILE A 64 -14.46 -5.56 26.38
CA ILE A 64 -13.17 -5.89 25.77
C ILE A 64 -12.90 -7.37 25.97
N GLU A 65 -12.81 -8.12 24.87
CA GLU A 65 -12.53 -9.55 24.84
C GLU A 65 -11.08 -9.79 24.40
N THR A 66 -10.21 -10.18 25.34
CA THR A 66 -8.79 -10.48 25.09
C THR A 66 -8.15 -11.31 26.21
N ASN A 67 -6.89 -11.72 26.05
CA ASN A 67 -6.10 -12.39 27.09
C ASN A 67 -6.08 -11.55 28.40
N GLU A 68 -6.29 -12.19 29.54
CA GLU A 68 -6.35 -11.56 30.87
C GLU A 68 -5.19 -10.58 31.13
N ASN A 69 -3.96 -10.98 30.79
CA ASN A 69 -2.77 -10.15 31.03
C ASN A 69 -2.72 -8.87 30.15
N LEU A 70 -3.45 -8.83 29.04
CA LEU A 70 -3.48 -7.72 28.09
C LEU A 70 -4.49 -6.63 28.45
N GLN A 71 -5.49 -6.93 29.29
CA GLN A 71 -6.55 -5.99 29.68
C GLN A 71 -5.97 -4.67 30.23
N GLN A 72 -4.91 -4.75 31.05
CA GLN A 72 -4.23 -3.59 31.64
C GLN A 72 -3.47 -2.70 30.63
N TYR A 73 -3.25 -3.17 29.40
CA TYR A 73 -2.52 -2.45 28.35
C TYR A 73 -3.45 -1.74 27.36
N ILE A 74 -4.76 -1.86 27.58
CA ILE A 74 -5.79 -1.22 26.78
C ILE A 74 -6.32 -0.03 27.56
N SER A 75 -6.28 1.13 26.92
CA SER A 75 -6.85 2.36 27.46
C SER A 75 -7.82 2.96 26.46
N TYR A 76 -8.72 3.81 26.91
CA TYR A 76 -9.67 4.51 26.04
C TYR A 76 -9.63 6.02 26.33
N GLU A 77 -10.07 6.80 25.35
CA GLU A 77 -10.36 8.21 25.52
C GLU A 77 -11.59 8.59 24.72
N VAL A 78 -12.37 9.54 25.24
CA VAL A 78 -13.45 10.21 24.50
C VAL A 78 -12.99 11.64 24.24
N VAL A 79 -12.75 11.98 22.97
CA VAL A 79 -12.33 13.33 22.56
C VAL A 79 -13.31 13.84 21.52
N ASN A 80 -13.91 15.01 21.76
CA ASN A 80 -14.96 15.59 20.89
C ASN A 80 -16.12 14.61 20.62
N LYS A 81 -16.62 13.94 21.66
CA LYS A 81 -17.64 12.87 21.59
C LYS A 81 -17.26 11.67 20.72
N LYS A 82 -15.97 11.46 20.44
CA LYS A 82 -15.47 10.30 19.71
C LYS A 82 -14.67 9.38 20.61
N LEU A 83 -15.09 8.14 20.72
CA LEU A 83 -14.38 7.07 21.43
C LEU A 83 -13.19 6.58 20.59
N ARG A 84 -12.03 6.44 21.24
CA ARG A 84 -10.82 5.84 20.70
C ARG A 84 -10.23 4.86 21.70
N PHE A 85 -9.87 3.66 21.24
CA PHE A 85 -9.04 2.74 22.01
C PHE A 85 -7.57 2.91 21.68
N LYS A 86 -6.72 2.82 22.70
CA LYS A 86 -5.26 2.91 22.62
C LYS A 86 -4.63 1.64 23.15
N PHE A 87 -3.81 1.03 22.30
CA PHE A 87 -3.02 -0.16 22.61
C PHE A 87 -1.56 0.25 22.68
N ASN A 88 -0.97 0.11 23.85
CA ASN A 88 0.46 0.35 24.01
C ASN A 88 1.15 -0.97 24.31
N LYS A 89 2.26 -1.22 23.62
CA LYS A 89 3.18 -2.33 23.91
C LYS A 89 2.59 -3.73 23.76
N ILE A 90 1.56 -3.96 22.93
CA ILE A 90 1.08 -5.33 22.64
C ILE A 90 1.74 -5.82 21.35
N LYS A 91 2.43 -6.97 21.40
CA LYS A 91 3.10 -7.58 20.22
C LYS A 91 2.26 -8.66 19.54
N ARG A 92 1.56 -9.46 20.35
CA ARG A 92 0.74 -10.60 19.92
C ARG A 92 -0.37 -10.81 20.94
N TYR A 93 -1.56 -11.13 20.45
CA TYR A 93 -2.75 -11.50 21.21
C TYR A 93 -3.39 -12.70 20.52
N ASP A 94 -4.19 -13.46 21.27
CA ASP A 94 -4.99 -14.54 20.69
C ASP A 94 -6.31 -13.99 20.14
N GLU A 95 -6.95 -13.08 20.88
CA GLU A 95 -8.21 -12.41 20.50
C GLU A 95 -8.15 -10.92 20.90
N MET A 96 -8.72 -10.04 20.07
CA MET A 96 -8.82 -8.60 20.35
C MET A 96 -10.11 -8.03 19.77
N LYS A 97 -11.22 -8.24 20.50
CA LYS A 97 -12.57 -7.81 20.11
C LYS A 97 -13.13 -6.76 21.06
N PHE A 98 -13.77 -5.74 20.48
CA PHE A 98 -14.44 -4.66 21.23
C PHE A 98 -15.92 -4.64 20.89
N TYR A 99 -16.78 -4.86 21.86
CA TYR A 99 -18.21 -4.63 21.72
C TYR A 99 -18.53 -3.26 22.31
N VAL A 100 -18.94 -2.31 21.48
CA VAL A 100 -19.21 -0.93 21.89
C VAL A 100 -20.69 -0.64 21.79
N THR A 101 -21.30 -0.24 22.90
CA THR A 101 -22.71 0.10 23.00
C THR A 101 -22.89 1.61 23.17
N ALA A 102 -23.78 2.18 22.38
CA ALA A 102 -24.27 3.55 22.53
C ALA A 102 -25.70 3.68 21.99
N PRO A 103 -26.48 4.70 22.42
CA PRO A 103 -27.85 4.91 21.93
C PRO A 103 -27.92 5.34 20.46
N VAL A 104 -26.90 6.06 19.97
CA VAL A 104 -26.85 6.57 18.60
C VAL A 104 -25.40 6.79 18.16
N PHE A 105 -25.13 6.57 16.87
CA PHE A 105 -23.84 6.85 16.25
C PHE A 105 -23.99 7.88 15.13
N GLU A 106 -23.34 9.02 15.27
CA GLU A 106 -23.29 10.09 14.28
C GLU A 106 -22.00 10.04 13.43
N PHE A 107 -20.95 9.37 13.94
CA PHE A 107 -19.66 9.24 13.25
C PHE A 107 -19.02 7.87 13.43
N ILE A 108 -18.59 7.25 12.33
CA ILE A 108 -17.81 6.01 12.32
C ILE A 108 -16.55 6.23 11.49
N GLY A 109 -15.39 6.22 12.13
CA GLY A 109 -14.08 6.23 11.48
C GLY A 109 -13.44 4.85 11.52
N ILE A 110 -13.03 4.31 10.38
CA ILE A 110 -12.32 3.02 10.28
C ILE A 110 -11.00 3.28 9.57
N SER A 111 -9.89 2.98 10.22
CA SER A 111 -8.55 3.30 9.70
C SER A 111 -7.53 2.20 9.91
N GLY A 112 -6.51 2.14 9.05
CA GLY A 112 -5.45 1.13 9.16
C GLY A 112 -5.91 -0.23 8.65
N ALA A 113 -5.79 -1.27 9.48
CA ALA A 113 -6.19 -2.65 9.17
C ALA A 113 -7.32 -3.13 10.11
N ALA A 114 -8.23 -2.21 10.46
CA ALA A 114 -9.34 -2.49 11.36
C ALA A 114 -10.54 -3.09 10.61
N GLU A 115 -11.27 -3.98 11.28
CA GLU A 115 -12.57 -4.49 10.88
C GLU A 115 -13.65 -3.95 11.83
N LEU A 116 -14.77 -3.50 11.27
CA LEU A 116 -15.90 -3.03 12.06
C LEU A 116 -17.21 -3.60 11.51
N GLU A 117 -18.03 -4.15 12.41
CA GLU A 117 -19.32 -4.71 12.05
C GLU A 117 -20.45 -4.26 12.98
N THR A 118 -21.69 -4.34 12.47
CA THR A 118 -22.90 -4.10 13.25
C THR A 118 -23.84 -5.30 13.08
N PRO A 119 -23.95 -6.19 14.08
CA PRO A 119 -24.80 -7.38 13.98
C PRO A 119 -26.28 -6.97 13.86
N GLU A 120 -26.65 -5.88 14.52
CA GLU A 120 -27.98 -5.28 14.54
C GLU A 120 -28.05 -4.00 13.71
N THR A 121 -29.27 -3.57 13.38
CA THR A 121 -29.50 -2.33 12.64
C THR A 121 -29.32 -1.11 13.53
N LEU A 122 -28.30 -0.31 13.26
CA LEU A 122 -28.10 0.98 13.93
C LEU A 122 -29.14 2.00 13.45
N LYS A 123 -29.66 2.80 14.38
CA LYS A 123 -30.70 3.81 14.12
C LYS A 123 -30.23 5.22 14.43
N GLY A 124 -30.63 6.20 13.63
CA GLY A 124 -30.39 7.62 13.93
C GLY A 124 -30.83 8.55 12.81
N ASP A 125 -30.51 9.84 12.94
CA ASP A 125 -30.85 10.84 11.91
C ASP A 125 -29.74 10.96 10.85
N LYS A 126 -28.53 11.32 11.28
CA LYS A 126 -27.37 11.57 10.41
C LYS A 126 -26.18 10.74 10.84
N LEU A 127 -25.55 10.06 9.87
CA LEU A 127 -24.34 9.28 10.09
C LEU A 127 -23.27 9.64 9.06
N LYS A 128 -22.06 9.91 9.53
CA LYS A 128 -20.87 10.06 8.69
C LYS A 128 -19.92 8.89 8.89
N ILE A 129 -19.64 8.16 7.82
CA ILE A 129 -18.67 7.07 7.77
C ILE A 129 -17.41 7.55 7.05
N SER A 130 -16.25 7.28 7.61
CA SER A 130 -14.95 7.59 6.98
C SER A 130 -14.04 6.38 7.07
N SER A 131 -13.73 5.75 5.95
CA SER A 131 -12.80 4.62 5.87
C SER A 131 -11.50 4.99 5.15
N SER A 132 -10.36 4.59 5.72
CA SER A 132 -9.05 4.75 5.08
C SER A 132 -8.08 3.61 5.37
N GLY A 133 -7.19 3.29 4.43
CA GLY A 133 -6.21 2.19 4.58
C GLY A 133 -6.71 0.87 4.01
N ALA A 134 -6.41 -0.25 4.69
CA ALA A 134 -6.86 -1.61 4.39
C ALA A 134 -7.97 -2.03 5.36
N ALA A 135 -8.94 -1.14 5.57
CA ALA A 135 -10.03 -1.30 6.52
C ALA A 135 -11.26 -1.97 5.88
N GLU A 136 -11.97 -2.80 6.64
CA GLU A 136 -13.25 -3.40 6.23
C GLU A 136 -14.37 -2.97 7.19
N GLY A 137 -15.53 -2.56 6.65
CA GLY A 137 -16.70 -2.19 7.44
C GLY A 137 -17.97 -2.87 6.93
N LYS A 138 -18.73 -3.54 7.80
CA LYS A 138 -20.01 -4.22 7.49
C LYS A 138 -21.13 -3.64 8.35
N LEU A 139 -21.89 -2.69 7.79
CA LEU A 139 -22.87 -1.90 8.55
C LEU A 139 -24.31 -2.15 8.10
N LYS A 140 -25.21 -2.32 9.06
CA LYS A 140 -26.66 -2.40 8.93
C LYS A 140 -27.25 -1.10 9.50
N LEU A 141 -27.93 -0.32 8.66
CA LEU A 141 -28.27 1.08 8.94
C LEU A 141 -29.75 1.36 8.72
N ASP A 142 -30.34 2.13 9.62
CA ASP A 142 -31.66 2.74 9.52
C ASP A 142 -31.56 4.24 9.88
N TYR A 143 -31.28 5.07 8.87
CA TYR A 143 -30.90 6.49 9.03
C TYR A 143 -31.55 7.40 7.99
N ASN A 144 -31.81 8.66 8.32
CA ASN A 144 -32.28 9.62 7.31
C ASN A 144 -31.19 9.99 6.31
N SER A 145 -29.97 10.29 6.77
CA SER A 145 -28.87 10.71 5.90
C SER A 145 -27.54 10.04 6.27
N VAL A 146 -26.91 9.41 5.28
CA VAL A 146 -25.60 8.78 5.42
C VAL A 146 -24.60 9.43 4.45
N VAL A 147 -23.44 9.82 4.99
CA VAL A 147 -22.29 10.28 4.19
C VAL A 147 -21.16 9.28 4.34
N ALA A 148 -20.87 8.52 3.29
CA ALA A 148 -19.78 7.55 3.25
C ALA A 148 -18.59 8.11 2.47
N ASN A 149 -17.46 8.31 3.16
CA ASN A 149 -16.20 8.70 2.53
C ASN A 149 -15.23 7.53 2.61
N SER A 150 -14.83 6.97 1.47
CA SER A 150 -13.94 5.82 1.38
C SER A 150 -12.69 6.17 0.57
N SER A 151 -11.52 5.84 1.11
CA SER A 151 -10.23 6.19 0.52
C SER A 151 -9.17 5.12 0.78
N GLY A 152 -8.19 4.97 -0.12
CA GLY A 152 -7.15 3.94 0.02
C GLY A 152 -7.61 2.60 -0.56
N ALA A 153 -7.33 1.49 0.12
CA ALA A 153 -7.70 0.12 -0.27
C ALA A 153 -8.77 -0.46 0.70
N SER A 154 -9.74 0.37 1.08
CA SER A 154 -10.78 0.02 2.05
C SER A 154 -12.05 -0.51 1.38
N GLU A 155 -12.75 -1.41 2.07
CA GLU A 155 -14.04 -1.98 1.65
C GLU A 155 -15.14 -1.63 2.65
N LEU A 156 -16.25 -1.05 2.17
CA LEU A 156 -17.44 -0.78 2.99
C LEU A 156 -18.66 -1.50 2.41
N LYS A 157 -19.27 -2.38 3.20
CA LYS A 157 -20.54 -3.05 2.92
C LYS A 157 -21.64 -2.40 3.76
N LEU A 158 -22.62 -1.80 3.09
CA LEU A 158 -23.74 -1.11 3.73
C LEU A 158 -25.05 -1.81 3.34
N SER A 159 -25.92 -1.99 4.33
CA SER A 159 -27.24 -2.60 4.16
C SER A 159 -28.28 -1.95 5.07
N GLY A 160 -29.57 -2.13 4.78
CA GLY A 160 -30.68 -1.58 5.58
C GLY A 160 -31.52 -0.55 4.82
N ASN A 161 -32.06 0.46 5.51
CA ASN A 161 -32.99 1.44 4.94
C ASN A 161 -32.54 2.86 5.25
N ILE A 162 -32.36 3.71 4.24
CA ILE A 162 -32.02 5.12 4.44
C ILE A 162 -32.78 6.04 3.48
N THR A 163 -32.89 7.33 3.81
CA THR A 163 -33.51 8.30 2.91
C THR A 163 -32.51 8.85 1.89
N SER A 164 -31.31 9.23 2.32
CA SER A 164 -30.30 9.85 1.46
C SER A 164 -28.88 9.30 1.69
N LEU A 165 -28.20 8.93 0.61
CA LEU A 165 -26.80 8.53 0.60
C LEU A 165 -25.94 9.53 -0.16
N VAL A 166 -24.83 9.96 0.44
CA VAL A 166 -23.72 10.62 -0.27
C VAL A 166 -22.49 9.72 -0.16
N ALA A 167 -22.06 9.14 -1.28
CA ALA A 167 -20.88 8.28 -1.33
C ALA A 167 -19.74 8.96 -2.09
N ASN A 168 -18.63 9.23 -1.41
CA ASN A 168 -17.40 9.74 -2.02
C ASN A 168 -16.31 8.67 -1.94
N THR A 169 -15.87 8.19 -3.09
CA THR A 169 -14.87 7.12 -3.20
C THR A 169 -13.65 7.57 -3.99
N SER A 170 -12.46 7.19 -3.50
CA SER A 170 -11.19 7.59 -4.09
C SER A 170 -10.08 6.57 -3.83
N GLY A 171 -9.12 6.46 -4.76
CA GLY A 171 -8.05 5.45 -4.65
C GLY A 171 -8.48 4.09 -5.20
N ALA A 172 -8.19 3.01 -4.48
CA ALA A 172 -8.58 1.62 -4.81
C ALA A 172 -9.69 1.11 -3.87
N SER A 173 -10.56 2.02 -3.41
CA SER A 173 -11.60 1.75 -2.42
C SER A 173 -12.85 1.14 -3.05
N GLU A 174 -13.55 0.29 -2.31
CA GLU A 174 -14.82 -0.32 -2.72
C GLU A 174 -15.96 0.02 -1.73
N VAL A 175 -17.10 0.48 -2.24
CA VAL A 175 -18.33 0.68 -1.45
C VAL A 175 -19.45 -0.16 -2.06
N LYS A 176 -19.92 -1.15 -1.30
CA LYS A 176 -20.99 -2.11 -1.65
C LYS A 176 -22.25 -1.77 -0.86
N ALA A 177 -23.20 -1.11 -1.51
CA ALA A 177 -24.46 -0.65 -0.92
C ALA A 177 -25.68 -1.09 -1.77
N TYR A 178 -25.62 -2.27 -2.39
CA TYR A 178 -26.78 -2.84 -3.11
C TYR A 178 -27.91 -3.21 -2.16
N ASP A 179 -27.57 -3.71 -0.96
CA ASP A 179 -28.54 -4.13 0.05
C ASP A 179 -29.01 -2.96 0.94
N LEU A 180 -28.66 -1.73 0.57
CA LEU A 180 -29.04 -0.50 1.28
C LEU A 180 -30.15 0.22 0.52
N ASN A 181 -31.39 -0.01 0.93
CA ASN A 181 -32.58 0.60 0.34
C ASN A 181 -32.55 2.11 0.55
N THR A 182 -32.33 2.87 -0.52
CA THR A 182 -32.16 4.33 -0.45
C THR A 182 -33.16 5.03 -1.35
N LYS A 183 -33.73 6.18 -0.92
CA LYS A 183 -34.55 7.01 -1.83
C LYS A 183 -33.70 7.81 -2.81
N THR A 184 -32.69 8.52 -2.27
CA THR A 184 -31.82 9.40 -3.06
C THR A 184 -30.34 9.09 -2.83
N ALA A 185 -29.56 8.96 -3.90
CA ALA A 185 -28.13 8.69 -3.82
C ALA A 185 -27.34 9.68 -4.67
N ALA A 186 -26.24 10.21 -4.11
CA ALA A 186 -25.26 11.03 -4.79
C ALA A 186 -23.88 10.40 -4.68
N VAL A 187 -23.28 9.99 -5.80
CA VAL A 187 -22.01 9.25 -5.83
C VAL A 187 -20.93 10.02 -6.57
N LYS A 188 -19.77 10.22 -5.92
CA LYS A 188 -18.57 10.76 -6.55
C LYS A 188 -17.46 9.73 -6.46
N ALA A 189 -17.13 9.11 -7.58
CA ALA A 189 -16.11 8.06 -7.65
C ALA A 189 -14.89 8.52 -8.47
N SER A 190 -13.69 8.24 -7.97
CA SER A 190 -12.45 8.74 -8.56
C SER A 190 -11.28 7.76 -8.38
N GLY A 191 -10.30 7.78 -9.30
CA GLY A 191 -9.15 6.87 -9.23
C GLY A 191 -9.48 5.50 -9.83
N ALA A 192 -9.30 4.42 -9.06
CA ALA A 192 -9.62 3.03 -9.42
C ALA A 192 -10.72 2.45 -8.51
N SER A 193 -11.59 3.29 -7.97
CA SER A 193 -12.64 2.92 -7.01
C SER A 193 -13.86 2.30 -7.67
N GLU A 194 -14.52 1.39 -6.95
CA GLU A 194 -15.81 0.82 -7.34
C GLU A 194 -16.90 1.18 -6.32
N CYS A 195 -18.07 1.62 -6.78
CA CYS A 195 -19.20 1.93 -5.93
C CYS A 195 -20.48 1.29 -6.48
N SER A 196 -21.11 0.44 -5.68
CA SER A 196 -22.39 -0.19 -5.97
C SER A 196 -23.45 0.39 -5.05
N VAL A 197 -24.56 0.92 -5.58
CA VAL A 197 -25.60 1.59 -4.79
C VAL A 197 -27.01 1.16 -5.22
N ASN A 198 -27.96 1.19 -4.30
CA ASN A 198 -29.39 1.11 -4.62
C ASN A 198 -30.05 2.50 -4.44
N ALA A 199 -30.95 2.90 -5.34
CA ALA A 199 -31.72 4.13 -5.25
C ALA A 199 -33.08 4.02 -5.96
N THR A 200 -34.17 4.33 -5.26
CA THR A 200 -35.55 4.20 -5.77
C THR A 200 -36.06 5.45 -6.50
N GLU A 201 -35.69 6.66 -6.06
CA GLU A 201 -36.16 7.92 -6.64
C GLU A 201 -35.09 8.59 -7.51
N ASN A 202 -33.98 9.03 -6.90
CA ASN A 202 -32.98 9.85 -7.59
C ASN A 202 -31.58 9.25 -7.40
N LEU A 203 -30.85 9.05 -8.49
CA LEU A 203 -29.42 8.73 -8.46
C LEU A 203 -28.66 9.79 -9.25
N THR A 204 -27.74 10.49 -8.60
CA THR A 204 -26.75 11.35 -9.26
C THR A 204 -25.38 10.72 -9.10
N TYR A 205 -24.62 10.54 -10.19
CA TYR A 205 -23.24 10.10 -10.05
C TYR A 205 -22.27 10.80 -11.00
N SER A 206 -21.02 10.94 -10.55
CA SER A 206 -19.89 11.41 -11.34
C SER A 206 -18.71 10.47 -11.17
N THR A 207 -18.12 10.04 -12.28
CA THR A 207 -16.93 9.18 -12.28
C THR A 207 -15.74 9.91 -12.89
N SER A 208 -14.54 9.60 -12.41
CA SER A 208 -13.29 10.09 -13.00
C SER A 208 -12.18 9.04 -12.87
N GLY A 209 -11.23 9.04 -13.82
CA GLY A 209 -10.18 8.01 -13.87
C GLY A 209 -10.72 6.68 -14.42
N SER A 210 -10.43 5.59 -13.71
CA SER A 210 -10.88 4.21 -13.98
C SER A 210 -12.02 3.77 -13.05
N ALA A 211 -12.68 4.72 -12.37
CA ALA A 211 -13.72 4.41 -11.39
C ALA A 211 -15.02 3.90 -12.05
N SER A 212 -15.70 2.98 -11.37
CA SER A 212 -16.98 2.38 -11.79
C SER A 212 -18.08 2.67 -10.77
N VAL A 213 -19.28 2.99 -11.25
CA VAL A 213 -20.50 3.07 -10.44
C VAL A 213 -21.51 2.09 -11.01
N LYS A 214 -22.06 1.22 -10.17
CA LYS A 214 -23.10 0.25 -10.52
C LYS A 214 -24.34 0.47 -9.65
N TYR A 215 -25.52 0.18 -10.18
CA TYR A 215 -26.78 0.33 -9.46
C TYR A 215 -27.73 -0.83 -9.74
N SER A 216 -28.49 -1.25 -8.72
CA SER A 216 -29.35 -2.44 -8.76
C SER A 216 -30.77 -2.14 -9.25
N GLU A 217 -31.42 -1.11 -8.70
CA GLU A 217 -32.76 -0.70 -9.11
C GLU A 217 -32.74 0.42 -10.15
N LYS A 218 -33.84 0.60 -10.88
CA LYS A 218 -34.00 1.70 -11.84
C LYS A 218 -34.58 2.93 -11.12
N PRO A 219 -33.79 3.95 -10.76
CA PRO A 219 -34.32 5.15 -10.14
C PRO A 219 -35.24 5.90 -11.10
N LYS A 220 -36.24 6.62 -10.57
CA LYS A 220 -37.11 7.52 -11.35
C LYS A 220 -36.34 8.65 -12.04
N THR A 221 -35.15 9.00 -11.58
CA THR A 221 -34.30 10.03 -12.21
C THR A 221 -32.82 9.66 -12.04
N LEU A 222 -32.06 9.71 -13.14
CA LEU A 222 -30.65 9.29 -13.18
C LEU A 222 -29.75 10.39 -13.78
N ILE A 223 -29.09 11.18 -12.94
CA ILE A 223 -28.23 12.28 -13.41
C ILE A 223 -26.77 11.81 -13.48
N ILE A 224 -26.17 11.88 -14.67
CA ILE A 224 -24.77 11.49 -14.89
C ILE A 224 -23.93 12.75 -15.16
N GLN A 225 -23.03 13.09 -14.25
CA GLN A 225 -22.19 14.29 -14.37
C GLN A 225 -20.79 13.93 -14.92
N ASP A 226 -20.57 14.15 -16.22
CA ASP A 226 -19.26 14.02 -16.86
C ASP A 226 -18.59 15.41 -17.01
N LYS A 227 -17.38 15.58 -16.47
CA LYS A 227 -16.63 16.85 -16.54
C LYS A 227 -15.98 17.10 -17.90
N LYS A 228 -16.06 16.18 -18.88
CA LYS A 228 -15.38 16.31 -20.18
C LYS A 228 -16.29 16.68 -21.37
N ARG A 229 -17.61 16.72 -21.20
CA ARG A 229 -18.57 17.16 -22.22
C ARG A 229 -19.69 17.94 -21.52
N SER A 230 -20.32 18.84 -22.25
CA SER A 230 -21.53 19.58 -21.86
C SER A 230 -22.47 18.75 -20.99
N GLU A 231 -22.96 19.34 -19.91
CA GLU A 231 -23.85 18.72 -18.91
C GLU A 231 -24.95 17.91 -19.61
N GLN A 232 -24.90 16.58 -19.49
CA GLN A 232 -25.99 15.71 -19.92
C GLN A 232 -26.82 15.34 -18.70
N VAL A 233 -27.97 15.98 -18.56
CA VAL A 233 -29.01 15.55 -17.62
C VAL A 233 -29.84 14.46 -18.31
N VAL A 234 -29.71 13.21 -17.86
CA VAL A 234 -30.55 12.11 -18.34
C VAL A 234 -31.75 11.96 -17.39
N VAL A 235 -32.86 12.65 -17.68
CA VAL A 235 -34.09 12.42 -16.91
C VAL A 235 -34.77 11.17 -17.47
N VAL A 236 -34.73 10.06 -16.73
CA VAL A 236 -35.46 8.84 -17.07
C VAL A 236 -36.89 8.96 -16.53
N THR A 237 -37.72 9.81 -17.12
CA THR A 237 -39.15 9.82 -16.79
C THR A 237 -39.86 8.76 -17.61
N GLU A 238 -40.67 7.91 -16.97
CA GLU A 238 -41.57 7.01 -17.69
C GLU A 238 -42.47 7.82 -18.65
N GLY A 239 -42.38 7.47 -19.93
CA GLY A 239 -43.37 7.80 -20.95
C GLY A 239 -43.44 9.27 -21.39
N LYS A 240 -42.54 9.67 -22.30
CA LYS A 240 -42.87 10.31 -23.59
C LYS A 240 -41.59 10.78 -24.30
N ASN A 241 -41.60 10.60 -25.61
CA ASN A 241 -40.58 11.03 -26.57
C ASN A 241 -39.93 12.38 -26.23
N ILE A 242 -38.61 12.45 -26.28
CA ILE A 242 -37.88 13.71 -26.29
C ILE A 242 -37.14 13.80 -27.63
N ASN A 243 -37.52 14.82 -28.40
CA ASN A 243 -36.97 15.15 -29.71
C ASN A 243 -35.51 15.58 -29.60
N ASN A 244 -34.67 15.03 -30.49
CA ASN A 244 -33.30 15.48 -30.71
C ASN A 244 -33.30 16.85 -31.39
N TYR A 245 -32.58 17.81 -30.81
CA TYR A 245 -32.17 19.03 -31.53
C TYR A 245 -30.88 18.74 -32.29
N ASN A 246 -30.96 18.88 -33.62
CA ASN A 246 -29.87 18.71 -34.56
C ASN A 246 -28.82 19.83 -34.43
N GLY A 247 -27.55 19.43 -34.45
CA GLY A 247 -26.41 20.27 -34.80
C GLY A 247 -25.45 19.42 -35.64
N TYR A 248 -25.26 19.81 -36.90
CA TYR A 248 -24.53 19.11 -37.94
C TYR A 248 -23.15 18.57 -37.51
N SER A 249 -22.98 17.25 -37.60
CA SER A 249 -21.78 16.54 -38.08
C SER A 249 -22.19 15.09 -38.33
N ASP A 250 -21.80 14.47 -39.46
CA ASP A 250 -22.21 13.16 -40.02
C ASP A 250 -21.87 11.92 -39.15
N THR A 251 -22.17 11.99 -37.85
CA THR A 251 -21.86 10.95 -36.90
C THR A 251 -23.01 10.76 -35.93
N THR A 252 -23.68 9.62 -36.05
CA THR A 252 -24.72 9.19 -35.12
C THR A 252 -24.07 8.44 -33.96
N LYS A 253 -24.30 8.87 -32.71
CA LYS A 253 -23.78 8.19 -31.51
C LYS A 253 -24.94 7.69 -30.68
N VAL A 254 -24.94 6.38 -30.41
CA VAL A 254 -25.93 5.71 -29.58
C VAL A 254 -25.20 4.99 -28.45
N ASN A 255 -25.58 5.23 -27.21
CA ASN A 255 -25.04 4.49 -26.07
C ASN A 255 -26.11 3.53 -25.56
N VAL A 256 -25.77 2.24 -25.48
CA VAL A 256 -26.64 1.19 -24.91
C VAL A 256 -25.90 0.58 -23.72
N GLY A 257 -26.17 1.08 -22.51
CA GLY A 257 -25.42 0.70 -21.31
C GLY A 257 -23.93 1.12 -21.40
N SER A 258 -23.00 0.18 -21.16
CA SER A 258 -21.55 0.41 -21.36
C SER A 258 -21.11 0.28 -22.84
N LEU A 259 -22.03 -0.10 -23.73
CA LEU A 259 -21.76 -0.27 -25.15
C LEU A 259 -21.88 1.07 -25.86
N LYS A 260 -20.75 1.60 -26.31
CA LYS A 260 -20.68 2.82 -27.11
C LYS A 260 -20.80 2.47 -28.57
N VAL A 261 -21.87 2.93 -29.22
CA VAL A 261 -22.13 2.80 -30.66
C VAL A 261 -21.90 4.15 -31.32
N GLU A 262 -20.99 4.21 -32.30
CA GLU A 262 -20.72 5.43 -33.07
C GLU A 262 -20.71 5.05 -34.54
N VAL A 263 -21.67 5.59 -35.29
CA VAL A 263 -21.86 5.44 -36.74
C VAL A 263 -21.34 6.70 -37.40
N ILE A 264 -20.29 6.59 -38.20
CA ILE A 264 -19.75 7.69 -39.01
C ILE A 264 -20.12 7.38 -40.46
N GLU A 265 -20.88 8.26 -41.11
CA GLU A 265 -21.22 8.15 -42.52
C GLU A 265 -20.24 8.99 -43.36
N ASN A 266 -19.57 8.33 -44.30
CA ASN A 266 -18.71 8.79 -45.40
C ASN A 266 -18.73 7.64 -46.46
N ASP A 267 -17.80 7.58 -47.43
CA ASP A 267 -17.60 6.44 -48.39
C ASP A 267 -17.38 5.04 -47.75
N THR A 268 -17.40 4.95 -46.42
CA THR A 268 -17.43 3.70 -45.64
C THR A 268 -18.20 3.96 -44.35
N THR A 269 -19.13 3.07 -44.00
CA THR A 269 -19.86 3.13 -42.73
C THR A 269 -19.03 2.50 -41.63
N LYS A 270 -18.68 3.26 -40.58
CA LYS A 270 -17.93 2.73 -39.43
C LYS A 270 -18.81 2.70 -38.19
N VAL A 271 -18.94 1.53 -37.56
CA VAL A 271 -19.68 1.32 -36.30
C VAL A 271 -18.71 0.91 -35.19
N ASN A 272 -18.36 1.82 -34.29
CA ASN A 272 -17.61 1.45 -33.09
C ASN A 272 -18.53 0.73 -32.12
N VAL A 273 -18.13 -0.41 -31.55
CA VAL A 273 -18.84 -1.17 -30.53
C VAL A 273 -17.86 -1.53 -29.41
N GLY A 274 -17.80 -0.69 -28.38
CA GLY A 274 -16.82 -0.83 -27.29
C GLY A 274 -15.38 -0.73 -27.79
N ASN A 275 -14.57 -1.79 -27.59
CA ASN A 275 -13.21 -1.89 -28.11
C ASN A 275 -13.14 -2.46 -29.53
N HIS A 276 -14.23 -2.49 -30.30
CA HIS A 276 -14.24 -2.96 -31.68
C HIS A 276 -14.79 -1.90 -32.63
N THR A 277 -14.40 -1.96 -33.90
CA THR A 277 -14.91 -1.16 -35.01
C THR A 277 -15.36 -2.10 -36.10
N LEU A 278 -16.63 -2.05 -36.42
CA LEU A 278 -17.16 -2.60 -37.66
C LEU A 278 -16.93 -1.57 -38.77
N ILE A 279 -16.41 -1.99 -39.91
CA ILE A 279 -16.25 -1.16 -41.11
C ILE A 279 -17.05 -1.86 -42.20
N VAL A 280 -18.03 -1.18 -42.76
CA VAL A 280 -18.82 -1.63 -43.92
C VAL A 280 -18.47 -0.69 -45.06
N SER A 281 -17.85 -1.20 -46.12
CA SER A 281 -17.58 -0.42 -47.32
C SER A 281 -18.80 -0.40 -48.26
N ASP A 282 -18.81 0.56 -49.19
CA ASP A 282 -19.94 0.78 -50.10
C ASP A 282 -20.19 -0.40 -51.08
N ASP A 283 -19.21 -1.28 -51.25
CA ASP A 283 -19.29 -2.54 -52.00
C ASP A 283 -19.86 -3.72 -51.19
N GLY A 284 -20.24 -3.49 -49.92
CA GLY A 284 -20.85 -4.49 -49.04
C GLY A 284 -19.86 -5.34 -48.24
N ASP A 285 -18.57 -5.06 -48.32
CA ASP A 285 -17.53 -5.75 -47.55
C ASP A 285 -17.61 -5.36 -46.07
N VAL A 286 -17.62 -6.36 -45.17
CA VAL A 286 -17.74 -6.16 -43.72
C VAL A 286 -16.45 -6.58 -43.01
N ARG A 287 -15.80 -5.65 -42.29
CA ARG A 287 -14.56 -5.90 -41.53
C ARG A 287 -14.74 -5.56 -40.05
N TRP A 288 -14.22 -6.43 -39.18
CA TRP A 288 -14.20 -6.23 -37.73
C TRP A 288 -12.78 -5.95 -37.24
N GLU A 289 -12.55 -4.80 -36.63
CA GLU A 289 -11.27 -4.38 -36.04
C GLU A 289 -11.39 -4.19 -34.52
N LYS A 290 -10.29 -4.36 -33.77
CA LYS A 290 -10.25 -4.09 -32.32
C LYS A 290 -9.54 -2.75 -32.04
N ASN A 291 -10.28 -1.77 -31.54
CA ASN A 291 -9.78 -0.48 -31.05
C ASN A 291 -8.89 -0.68 -29.80
N LYS A 292 -7.57 -0.62 -29.99
CA LYS A 292 -6.59 -0.63 -28.88
C LYS A 292 -6.45 0.78 -28.30
N CYS A 293 -7.10 1.08 -27.18
CA CYS A 293 -6.77 2.28 -26.41
C CYS A 293 -5.35 2.13 -25.84
N LYS A 294 -4.43 3.04 -26.21
CA LYS A 294 -3.08 3.08 -25.64
C LYS A 294 -3.18 3.27 -24.12
N THR A 295 -2.42 2.53 -23.33
CA THR A 295 -2.25 2.73 -21.88
C THR A 295 -0.77 2.95 -21.58
N PHE A 296 -0.46 3.79 -20.59
CA PHE A 296 0.89 3.88 -20.04
C PHE A 296 1.13 2.62 -19.21
N ASN A 297 2.26 1.95 -19.43
CA ASN A 297 2.60 0.68 -18.80
C ASN A 297 4.07 0.75 -18.44
N GLY A 298 4.36 0.82 -17.14
CA GLY A 298 5.69 0.98 -16.59
C GLY A 298 6.50 -0.31 -16.63
N HIS A 299 7.77 -0.21 -16.23
CA HIS A 299 8.70 -1.34 -16.24
C HIS A 299 9.41 -1.51 -14.89
N TRP A 300 8.71 -1.24 -13.79
CA TRP A 300 9.20 -1.46 -12.43
C TRP A 300 8.75 -2.82 -11.87
N GLY A 301 7.50 -3.20 -12.11
CA GLY A 301 6.93 -4.47 -11.67
C GLY A 301 7.70 -5.65 -12.26
N GLY A 302 8.36 -6.42 -11.39
CA GLY A 302 9.09 -7.61 -11.77
C GLY A 302 9.98 -8.16 -10.67
N VAL A 303 10.93 -9.00 -11.09
CA VAL A 303 12.01 -9.51 -10.25
C VAL A 303 13.28 -8.76 -10.59
N GLU A 304 13.98 -8.29 -9.57
CA GLU A 304 15.29 -7.64 -9.71
C GLU A 304 16.36 -8.43 -8.98
N ILE A 305 17.50 -8.62 -9.63
CA ILE A 305 18.67 -9.23 -9.04
C ILE A 305 19.85 -8.32 -9.30
N GLY A 306 20.63 -8.05 -8.27
CA GLY A 306 21.78 -7.17 -8.36
C GLY A 306 22.86 -7.46 -7.34
N ILE A 307 24.00 -6.80 -7.52
CA ILE A 307 25.07 -6.74 -6.53
C ILE A 307 24.81 -5.53 -5.65
N ASN A 308 25.04 -5.67 -4.35
CA ASN A 308 24.91 -4.56 -3.41
C ASN A 308 26.16 -4.36 -2.55
N GLY A 309 26.30 -3.14 -2.07
CA GLY A 309 27.47 -2.67 -1.36
C GLY A 309 27.18 -1.40 -0.58
N TYR A 310 28.24 -0.77 -0.07
CA TYR A 310 28.19 0.56 0.51
C TYR A 310 29.50 1.30 0.32
N VAL A 311 29.41 2.63 0.38
CA VAL A 311 30.53 3.56 0.23
C VAL A 311 30.46 4.65 1.31
N THR A 312 31.59 5.32 1.55
CA THR A 312 31.68 6.52 2.39
C THR A 312 31.07 7.75 1.69
N PRO A 313 30.92 8.91 2.37
CA PRO A 313 30.46 10.16 1.72
C PRO A 313 31.30 10.56 0.50
N ASP A 314 32.60 10.24 0.52
CA ASP A 314 33.55 10.53 -0.56
C ASP A 314 33.55 9.47 -1.68
N PHE A 315 32.53 8.60 -1.73
CA PHE A 315 32.38 7.52 -2.71
C PHE A 315 33.54 6.52 -2.73
N ASN A 316 34.24 6.34 -1.61
CA ASN A 316 35.31 5.35 -1.48
C ASN A 316 34.87 4.15 -0.61
N THR A 317 35.70 3.10 -0.62
CA THR A 317 35.52 1.90 0.20
C THR A 317 36.56 1.81 1.33
N ASN A 318 37.18 2.95 1.68
CA ASN A 318 38.23 3.02 2.67
C ASN A 318 37.69 3.71 3.92
N TRP A 319 37.56 2.95 5.00
CA TRP A 319 37.13 3.46 6.30
C TRP A 319 38.19 3.20 7.35
N ALA A 320 38.03 3.81 8.53
CA ALA A 320 38.98 3.63 9.62
C ALA A 320 39.18 2.14 9.97
N PRO A 321 40.39 1.72 10.38
CA PRO A 321 40.71 0.31 10.69
C PRO A 321 39.74 -0.34 11.67
N GLU A 322 39.16 0.44 12.59
CA GLU A 322 38.15 -0.03 13.53
C GLU A 322 36.86 -0.54 12.87
N TYR A 323 36.56 -0.16 11.62
CA TYR A 323 35.40 -0.64 10.85
C TYR A 323 35.76 -1.69 9.79
N ASP A 324 37.01 -2.17 9.76
CA ASP A 324 37.51 -3.12 8.76
C ASP A 324 36.66 -4.40 8.66
N TYR A 325 36.00 -4.78 9.76
CA TYR A 325 35.06 -5.91 9.83
C TYR A 325 33.84 -5.80 8.90
N LEU A 326 33.55 -4.61 8.37
CA LEU A 326 32.52 -4.34 7.37
C LEU A 326 32.98 -4.62 5.93
N ASN A 327 34.25 -4.99 5.69
CA ASN A 327 34.71 -5.26 4.34
C ASN A 327 33.88 -6.37 3.66
N LEU A 328 33.43 -6.07 2.44
CA LEU A 328 32.51 -6.92 1.69
C LEU A 328 33.20 -7.68 0.57
N ARG A 329 32.71 -8.91 0.35
CA ARG A 329 32.84 -9.63 -0.91
C ARG A 329 31.71 -9.22 -1.82
N TYR A 330 31.94 -8.22 -2.65
CA TYR A 330 30.91 -7.67 -3.54
C TYR A 330 30.31 -8.73 -4.46
N GLU A 331 31.12 -9.65 -4.99
CA GLU A 331 30.68 -10.72 -5.88
C GLU A 331 29.75 -11.76 -5.22
N LYS A 332 29.62 -11.72 -3.89
CA LYS A 332 28.70 -12.55 -3.09
C LYS A 332 27.68 -11.73 -2.30
N SER A 333 27.70 -10.40 -2.45
CA SER A 333 26.76 -9.49 -1.81
C SER A 333 25.64 -9.19 -2.79
N VAL A 334 24.51 -9.90 -2.61
CA VAL A 334 23.43 -9.97 -3.60
C VAL A 334 22.15 -9.36 -3.03
N ALA A 335 21.52 -8.51 -3.84
CA ALA A 335 20.18 -8.01 -3.64
C ALA A 335 19.19 -8.80 -4.52
N LEU A 336 18.05 -9.14 -3.93
CA LEU A 336 16.87 -9.65 -4.63
C LEU A 336 15.71 -8.71 -4.31
N ASN A 337 15.04 -8.16 -5.32
CA ASN A 337 13.83 -7.37 -5.12
C ASN A 337 12.66 -8.03 -5.86
N LEU A 338 11.50 -8.09 -5.21
CA LEU A 338 10.23 -8.55 -5.77
C LEU A 338 9.25 -7.38 -5.75
N ASN A 339 8.97 -6.79 -6.91
CA ASN A 339 8.11 -5.61 -7.06
C ASN A 339 6.67 -6.03 -7.38
N ILE A 340 6.01 -6.59 -6.37
CA ILE A 340 4.77 -7.37 -6.46
C ILE A 340 3.53 -6.64 -6.98
N TYR A 341 3.49 -5.30 -6.90
CA TYR A 341 2.35 -4.52 -7.39
C TYR A 341 2.83 -3.21 -8.00
N GLU A 342 2.38 -2.91 -9.22
CA GLU A 342 2.72 -1.68 -9.95
C GLU A 342 1.44 -0.91 -10.32
N GLN A 343 1.41 0.38 -10.02
CA GLN A 343 0.40 1.32 -10.46
C GLN A 343 1.01 2.36 -11.40
N ASN A 344 0.42 2.44 -12.59
CA ASN A 344 0.88 3.27 -13.70
C ASN A 344 -0.03 4.48 -13.89
N ILE A 345 0.53 5.68 -13.85
CA ILE A 345 -0.20 6.96 -13.99
C ILE A 345 0.37 7.71 -15.19
N ALA A 346 -0.38 7.76 -16.29
CA ALA A 346 0.01 8.55 -17.46
C ALA A 346 -0.05 10.05 -17.15
N LEU A 347 1.03 10.77 -17.45
CA LEU A 347 1.13 12.22 -17.23
C LEU A 347 0.98 13.04 -18.51
N ASN A 348 0.87 12.39 -19.67
CA ASN A 348 0.65 13.07 -20.94
C ASN A 348 -0.36 12.35 -21.85
N LYS A 349 -0.90 13.10 -22.83
CA LYS A 349 -1.91 12.60 -23.80
C LYS A 349 -1.38 11.43 -24.65
N ASN A 350 -0.09 11.46 -24.99
CA ASN A 350 0.56 10.42 -25.78
C ASN A 350 0.83 9.14 -24.98
N LYS A 351 0.62 9.18 -23.66
CA LYS A 351 0.82 8.07 -22.71
C LYS A 351 2.21 7.45 -22.82
N ASN A 352 3.21 8.27 -23.10
CA ASN A 352 4.62 7.87 -23.22
C ASN A 352 5.49 8.46 -22.10
N PHE A 353 4.87 9.24 -21.21
CA PHE A 353 5.47 9.72 -19.97
C PHE A 353 4.49 9.48 -18.84
N GLY A 354 4.97 8.94 -17.73
CA GLY A 354 4.12 8.61 -16.59
C GLY A 354 4.89 8.48 -15.28
N MET A 355 4.13 8.43 -14.19
CA MET A 355 4.61 8.09 -12.87
C MET A 355 4.25 6.64 -12.56
N ILE A 356 5.19 5.95 -11.93
CA ILE A 356 5.08 4.58 -11.46
C ILE A 356 5.18 4.61 -9.94
N THR A 357 4.21 3.97 -9.28
CA THR A 357 4.26 3.68 -7.84
C THR A 357 3.84 2.23 -7.61
N GLY A 358 3.98 1.72 -6.39
CA GLY A 358 3.74 0.30 -6.15
C GLY A 358 4.16 -0.20 -4.77
N LEU A 359 4.22 -1.52 -4.66
CA LEU A 359 4.70 -2.23 -3.48
C LEU A 359 5.74 -3.27 -3.89
N GLY A 360 6.82 -3.35 -3.13
CA GLY A 360 7.88 -4.33 -3.35
C GLY A 360 8.52 -4.82 -2.05
N LEU A 361 9.28 -5.91 -2.17
CA LEU A 361 10.08 -6.48 -1.08
C LEU A 361 11.54 -6.55 -1.54
N SER A 362 12.46 -6.10 -0.70
CA SER A 362 13.90 -6.07 -1.01
C SER A 362 14.69 -6.85 0.03
N TRP A 363 15.45 -7.84 -0.40
CA TRP A 363 16.38 -8.63 0.41
C TRP A 363 17.82 -8.29 0.05
N ASN A 364 18.49 -7.57 0.94
CA ASN A 364 19.88 -7.16 0.79
C ASN A 364 20.79 -8.08 1.59
N ASN A 365 21.72 -8.77 0.92
CA ASN A 365 22.70 -9.64 1.59
C ASN A 365 24.10 -9.05 1.46
N TYR A 366 24.70 -8.66 2.58
CA TYR A 366 26.07 -8.16 2.65
C TYR A 366 26.99 -9.28 3.13
N ARG A 367 27.82 -9.84 2.24
CA ARG A 367 28.76 -10.92 2.56
C ARG A 367 30.10 -10.33 2.99
N PHE A 368 30.54 -10.62 4.21
CA PHE A 368 31.82 -10.12 4.70
C PHE A 368 33.03 -10.87 4.09
N THR A 369 34.14 -10.18 3.90
CA THR A 369 35.42 -10.76 3.45
C THR A 369 36.00 -11.67 4.50
N ASN A 370 36.14 -11.14 5.72
CA ASN A 370 36.67 -11.87 6.86
C ASN A 370 35.57 -12.63 7.61
N ALA A 371 35.99 -13.53 8.48
CA ALA A 371 35.12 -14.28 9.38
C ALA A 371 34.57 -13.37 10.50
N THR A 372 33.69 -12.44 10.14
CA THR A 372 33.17 -11.41 11.05
C THR A 372 32.05 -11.93 11.95
N HIS A 373 32.16 -11.71 13.25
CA HIS A 373 31.09 -11.86 14.23
C HIS A 373 30.57 -10.47 14.62
N LEU A 374 29.30 -10.17 14.33
CA LEU A 374 28.67 -8.91 14.70
C LEU A 374 27.96 -9.06 16.05
N THR A 375 28.17 -8.12 16.98
CA THR A 375 27.44 -8.04 18.24
C THR A 375 26.43 -6.88 18.22
N PRO A 376 25.19 -7.09 18.68
CA PRO A 376 24.23 -6.02 18.92
C PRO A 376 24.26 -5.49 20.36
N ASP A 377 25.16 -5.99 21.22
CA ASP A 377 25.11 -5.74 22.68
C ASP A 377 25.76 -4.40 23.10
N SER A 378 26.22 -3.61 22.12
CA SER A 378 26.97 -2.38 22.36
C SER A 378 26.07 -1.13 22.27
N ASN A 379 26.68 0.05 22.27
CA ASN A 379 26.02 1.29 21.88
C ASN A 379 26.20 1.62 20.39
N ALA A 380 26.98 0.86 19.63
CA ALA A 380 27.15 1.03 18.20
C ALA A 380 27.42 -0.32 17.55
N ILE A 381 27.28 -0.42 16.23
CA ILE A 381 27.66 -1.63 15.52
C ILE A 381 29.12 -1.94 15.79
N GLN A 382 29.40 -3.17 16.21
CA GLN A 382 30.75 -3.67 16.42
C GLN A 382 30.85 -5.06 15.79
N GLY A 383 32.03 -5.34 15.25
CA GLY A 383 32.37 -6.64 14.69
C GLY A 383 33.75 -7.08 15.13
N TYR A 384 33.92 -8.38 15.25
CA TYR A 384 35.15 -9.03 15.64
C TYR A 384 35.51 -10.14 14.65
N TYR A 385 36.78 -10.46 14.50
CA TYR A 385 37.24 -11.58 13.68
C TYR A 385 37.26 -12.86 14.50
N MET A 386 36.69 -13.94 13.95
CA MET A 386 36.71 -15.25 14.59
C MET A 386 38.05 -15.94 14.33
N ASP A 387 38.76 -16.29 15.40
CA ASP A 387 40.07 -16.95 15.36
C ASP A 387 40.01 -18.39 15.91
N GLY A 388 40.80 -19.28 15.34
CA GLY A 388 40.82 -20.70 15.68
C GLY A 388 39.68 -21.54 15.06
N ILE A 389 38.88 -20.99 14.14
CA ILE A 389 37.76 -21.72 13.49
C ILE A 389 37.60 -21.45 12.00
N SER A 390 37.29 -22.50 11.23
CA SER A 390 36.97 -22.38 9.81
C SER A 390 35.51 -21.96 9.58
N VAL A 391 35.33 -20.77 9.00
CA VAL A 391 34.01 -20.18 8.69
C VAL A 391 33.80 -20.14 7.18
N ARG A 392 32.76 -20.85 6.70
CA ARG A 392 32.35 -20.85 5.29
C ARG A 392 31.80 -19.50 4.85
N LYS A 393 30.95 -18.91 5.71
CA LYS A 393 30.37 -17.59 5.46
C LYS A 393 29.93 -16.86 6.71
N SER A 394 30.18 -15.57 6.73
CA SER A 394 29.51 -14.59 7.58
C SER A 394 28.86 -13.52 6.72
N LYS A 395 27.62 -13.14 7.05
CA LYS A 395 26.88 -12.11 6.34
C LYS A 395 25.87 -11.39 7.22
N LEU A 396 25.49 -10.19 6.81
CA LEU A 396 24.35 -9.43 7.31
C LEU A 396 23.25 -9.42 6.24
N THR A 397 22.02 -9.75 6.62
CA THR A 397 20.86 -9.71 5.72
C THR A 397 19.83 -8.73 6.24
N ALA A 398 19.34 -7.83 5.37
CA ALA A 398 18.29 -6.88 5.67
C ALA A 398 17.13 -7.02 4.68
N MET A 399 15.90 -7.07 5.18
CA MET A 399 14.67 -7.17 4.40
C MET A 399 13.86 -5.88 4.55
N TYR A 400 13.39 -5.32 3.44
CA TYR A 400 12.61 -4.08 3.40
C TYR A 400 11.30 -4.26 2.61
N LEU A 401 10.23 -3.61 3.07
CA LEU A 401 9.07 -3.26 2.24
C LEU A 401 9.40 -1.96 1.50
N THR A 402 9.15 -1.88 0.20
CA THR A 402 9.51 -0.74 -0.64
C THR A 402 8.31 -0.12 -1.35
N ILE A 403 8.32 1.21 -1.47
CA ILE A 403 7.33 2.01 -2.20
C ILE A 403 8.09 2.95 -3.13
N PRO A 404 8.00 2.77 -4.46
CA PRO A 404 8.64 3.66 -5.43
C PRO A 404 7.77 4.88 -5.75
N VAL A 405 8.43 5.98 -6.09
CA VAL A 405 7.89 7.09 -6.88
C VAL A 405 8.88 7.35 -8.00
N ILE A 406 8.59 6.80 -9.18
CA ILE A 406 9.48 6.79 -10.34
C ILE A 406 8.78 7.46 -11.50
N PHE A 407 9.48 8.31 -12.23
CA PHE A 407 9.00 8.88 -13.48
C PHE A 407 9.68 8.18 -14.64
N GLU A 408 8.90 7.70 -15.60
CA GLU A 408 9.39 6.94 -16.74
C GLU A 408 8.93 7.57 -18.06
N ILE A 409 9.87 7.67 -19.00
CA ILE A 409 9.65 8.04 -20.39
C ILE A 409 9.87 6.79 -21.24
N GLN A 410 8.93 6.48 -22.12
CA GLN A 410 8.96 5.32 -23.01
C GLN A 410 8.84 5.74 -24.49
N SER A 411 9.41 4.95 -25.40
CA SER A 411 9.25 5.15 -26.84
C SER A 411 7.83 4.83 -27.29
N ASN A 412 7.38 5.45 -28.40
CA ASN A 412 6.00 5.35 -28.90
C ASN A 412 5.65 4.02 -29.59
N ASN A 413 6.35 2.93 -29.27
CA ASN A 413 6.08 1.62 -29.87
C ASN A 413 4.78 1.01 -29.29
N PRO A 414 3.82 0.56 -30.14
CA PRO A 414 2.61 -0.09 -29.64
C PRO A 414 2.89 -1.41 -28.91
N ARG A 415 4.00 -2.09 -29.18
CA ARG A 415 4.39 -3.34 -28.48
C ARG A 415 5.29 -3.01 -27.27
N ARG A 416 4.84 -3.33 -26.05
CA ARG A 416 5.62 -3.15 -24.79
C ARG A 416 7.02 -3.78 -24.90
N SER A 417 7.11 -4.99 -25.43
CA SER A 417 8.38 -5.73 -25.62
C SER A 417 9.39 -5.07 -26.56
N ARG A 418 9.01 -4.00 -27.28
CA ARG A 418 9.88 -3.24 -28.18
C ARG A 418 10.01 -1.77 -27.79
N ARG A 419 9.64 -1.41 -26.56
CA ARG A 419 9.81 -0.06 -26.03
C ARG A 419 11.23 0.08 -25.48
N VAL A 420 11.82 1.22 -25.80
CA VAL A 420 12.99 1.72 -25.06
C VAL A 420 12.43 2.66 -24.01
N HIS A 421 12.92 2.57 -22.79
CA HIS A 421 12.45 3.42 -21.71
C HIS A 421 13.58 3.78 -20.75
N PHE A 422 13.41 4.94 -20.13
CA PHE A 422 14.29 5.48 -19.12
C PHE A 422 13.43 5.95 -17.95
N ALA A 423 13.87 5.65 -16.74
CA ALA A 423 13.17 6.06 -15.54
C ALA A 423 14.13 6.54 -14.45
N ALA A 424 13.66 7.52 -13.67
CA ALA A 424 14.37 8.02 -12.51
C ALA A 424 13.39 8.38 -11.39
N GLY A 425 13.82 8.26 -10.14
CA GLY A 425 12.99 8.63 -9.01
C GLY A 425 13.56 8.22 -7.68
N VAL A 426 12.67 8.00 -6.71
CA VAL A 426 13.02 7.60 -5.34
C VAL A 426 12.27 6.35 -4.91
N ILE A 427 12.88 5.56 -4.03
CA ILE A 427 12.28 4.39 -3.41
C ILE A 427 12.35 4.55 -1.91
N ALA A 428 11.20 4.67 -1.27
CA ALA A 428 11.10 4.62 0.18
C ALA A 428 11.11 3.16 0.65
N GLY A 429 11.81 2.85 1.74
CA GLY A 429 11.90 1.51 2.29
C GLY A 429 11.71 1.46 3.80
N LEU A 430 10.86 0.55 4.28
CA LEU A 430 10.66 0.22 5.69
C LEU A 430 11.32 -1.13 6.00
N ARG A 431 12.26 -1.16 6.95
CA ARG A 431 12.99 -2.37 7.36
C ARG A 431 12.07 -3.31 8.13
N LEU A 432 11.82 -4.48 7.58
CA LEU A 432 10.96 -5.52 8.19
C LEU A 432 11.76 -6.49 9.07
N SER A 433 12.97 -6.85 8.64
CA SER A 433 13.80 -7.80 9.37
C SER A 433 15.27 -7.57 9.09
N THR A 434 16.11 -7.90 10.07
CA THR A 434 17.55 -7.96 9.90
C THR A 434 18.08 -9.14 10.70
N HIS A 435 19.07 -9.83 10.16
CA HIS A 435 19.80 -10.84 10.90
C HIS A 435 21.22 -11.00 10.38
N SER A 436 22.15 -11.27 11.29
CA SER A 436 23.45 -11.83 10.95
C SER A 436 23.32 -13.34 10.77
N LYS A 437 24.19 -13.92 9.93
CA LYS A 437 24.25 -15.36 9.72
C LYS A 437 25.69 -15.81 9.54
N VAL A 438 26.13 -16.69 10.43
CA VAL A 438 27.45 -17.33 10.39
C VAL A 438 27.27 -18.82 10.12
N TYR A 439 28.14 -19.36 9.28
CA TYR A 439 28.12 -20.75 8.85
C TYR A 439 29.50 -21.36 9.06
N PHE A 440 29.59 -22.29 9.99
CA PHE A 440 30.82 -22.94 10.40
C PHE A 440 31.04 -24.21 9.58
N ASN A 441 32.30 -24.53 9.28
CA ASN A 441 32.67 -25.82 8.70
C ASN A 441 32.86 -26.90 9.77
N GLU A 442 33.14 -26.48 11.00
CA GLU A 442 33.49 -27.36 12.12
C GLU A 442 32.41 -27.27 13.21
N ALA A 443 31.96 -28.42 13.71
CA ALA A 443 31.00 -28.50 14.82
C ALA A 443 31.75 -28.54 16.15
N ASP A 444 31.12 -28.00 17.19
CA ASP A 444 31.59 -28.07 18.58
C ASP A 444 33.04 -27.58 18.81
N LYS A 445 33.53 -26.69 17.95
CA LYS A 445 34.90 -26.16 18.03
C LYS A 445 34.92 -24.86 18.82
N VAL A 446 35.86 -24.78 19.76
CA VAL A 446 36.10 -23.56 20.55
C VAL A 446 36.89 -22.56 19.72
N TYR A 447 36.50 -21.29 19.80
CA TYR A 447 37.12 -20.20 19.07
C TYR A 447 37.11 -18.91 19.89
N THR A 448 37.95 -17.96 19.54
CA THR A 448 38.05 -16.64 20.17
C THR A 448 37.71 -15.54 19.19
N LEU A 449 37.55 -14.32 19.69
CA LEU A 449 37.29 -13.14 18.89
C LEU A 449 38.48 -12.19 18.97
N ILE A 450 38.89 -11.64 17.83
CA ILE A 450 39.95 -10.64 17.71
C ILE A 450 39.32 -9.29 17.38
N ASP A 451 39.72 -8.25 18.11
CA ASP A 451 39.32 -6.87 17.83
C ASP A 451 40.06 -6.33 16.59
N PRO A 452 39.34 -5.90 15.54
CA PRO A 452 39.94 -5.37 14.31
C PRO A 452 40.75 -4.08 14.53
N LYS A 453 40.43 -3.30 15.57
CA LYS A 453 41.14 -2.05 15.87
C LYS A 453 42.50 -2.29 16.53
N THR A 454 42.53 -3.20 17.51
CA THR A 454 43.71 -3.40 18.37
C THR A 454 44.50 -4.65 18.02
N GLY A 455 43.91 -5.59 17.28
CA GLY A 455 44.49 -6.92 17.01
C GLY A 455 44.49 -7.84 18.23
N ASN A 456 43.93 -7.42 19.36
CA ASN A 456 43.94 -8.20 20.59
C ASN A 456 42.84 -9.26 20.59
N THR A 457 43.17 -10.44 21.13
CA THR A 457 42.20 -11.50 21.38
C THR A 457 41.39 -11.18 22.64
N LEU A 458 40.07 -11.23 22.52
CA LEU A 458 39.16 -11.08 23.66
C LEU A 458 39.25 -12.31 24.58
N PRO A 459 39.11 -12.13 25.91
CA PRO A 459 39.25 -13.22 26.88
C PRO A 459 38.10 -14.24 26.83
N THR A 460 36.97 -13.88 26.20
CA THR A 460 35.79 -14.74 26.07
C THR A 460 35.97 -15.77 24.97
N THR A 461 35.72 -17.03 25.28
CA THR A 461 35.67 -18.12 24.29
C THR A 461 34.24 -18.40 23.85
N TYR A 462 34.10 -18.81 22.60
CA TYR A 462 32.85 -19.18 21.96
C TYR A 462 32.96 -20.60 21.40
N ARG A 463 31.82 -21.22 21.11
CA ARG A 463 31.75 -22.61 20.62
C ARG A 463 30.82 -22.70 19.43
N SER A 464 31.26 -23.31 18.34
CA SER A 464 30.40 -23.50 17.17
C SER A 464 29.27 -24.50 17.47
N PRO A 465 28.09 -24.32 16.87
CA PRO A 465 26.97 -25.22 17.13
C PRO A 465 27.26 -26.62 16.59
N ASN A 466 26.73 -27.63 17.28
CA ASN A 466 26.73 -29.02 16.84
C ASN A 466 25.30 -29.41 16.41
N SER A 467 24.93 -29.10 15.17
CA SER A 467 23.56 -29.31 14.67
C SER A 467 23.53 -30.19 13.41
N ASN A 468 22.67 -31.21 13.43
CA ASN A 468 22.52 -32.24 12.38
C ASN A 468 22.23 -31.69 10.98
N SER A 469 21.76 -30.45 10.83
CA SER A 469 21.29 -29.93 9.54
C SER A 469 22.10 -28.79 8.95
N ARG A 470 23.20 -28.37 9.61
CA ARG A 470 24.26 -27.41 9.23
C ARG A 470 24.67 -26.57 10.45
N ASN A 471 25.97 -26.38 10.69
CA ASN A 471 26.50 -25.57 11.81
C ASN A 471 26.27 -24.07 11.56
N ILE A 472 25.06 -23.58 11.81
CA ILE A 472 24.63 -22.21 11.49
C ILE A 472 24.19 -21.48 12.75
N VAL A 473 24.68 -20.26 12.94
CA VAL A 473 24.16 -19.32 13.93
C VAL A 473 23.49 -18.16 13.21
N LYS A 474 22.29 -17.77 13.66
CA LYS A 474 21.59 -16.57 13.20
C LYS A 474 21.25 -15.71 14.41
N ASN A 475 21.58 -14.43 14.35
CA ASN A 475 21.16 -13.46 15.35
C ASN A 475 20.23 -12.44 14.69
N PHE A 476 18.99 -12.37 15.16
CA PHE A 476 17.95 -11.47 14.65
C PHE A 476 17.92 -10.20 15.49
N ASP A 477 18.79 -9.26 15.12
CA ASP A 477 18.82 -7.91 15.69
C ASP A 477 18.81 -6.87 14.56
N SER A 478 18.63 -5.61 14.94
CA SER A 478 18.75 -4.44 14.10
C SER A 478 20.16 -4.20 13.56
N PHE A 479 21.20 -4.55 14.32
CA PHE A 479 22.60 -4.16 14.04
C PHE A 479 22.74 -2.66 13.76
N TYR A 480 21.91 -1.86 14.44
CA TYR A 480 21.80 -0.41 14.29
C TYR A 480 21.56 0.09 12.86
N LEU A 481 21.07 -0.78 11.96
CA LEU A 481 20.58 -0.36 10.66
C LEU A 481 19.38 0.58 10.86
N ARG A 482 19.30 1.60 10.01
CA ARG A 482 18.14 2.50 10.04
C ARG A 482 16.85 1.73 9.74
N PRO A 483 15.74 2.06 10.43
CA PRO A 483 14.45 1.45 10.17
C PRO A 483 13.83 1.94 8.84
N PHE A 484 14.23 3.12 8.36
CA PHE A 484 13.77 3.70 7.11
C PHE A 484 14.94 4.02 6.18
N LYS A 485 14.72 3.88 4.87
CA LYS A 485 15.65 4.27 3.82
C LYS A 485 14.96 5.01 2.68
N PHE A 486 15.70 5.87 2.01
CA PHE A 486 15.32 6.53 0.77
C PHE A 486 16.42 6.30 -0.24
N ASP A 487 16.08 5.62 -1.34
CA ASP A 487 17.04 5.35 -2.40
C ASP A 487 16.73 6.27 -3.58
N ALA A 488 17.73 6.97 -4.10
CA ALA A 488 17.67 7.48 -5.47
C ALA A 488 17.78 6.30 -6.43
N THR A 489 16.97 6.27 -7.49
CA THR A 489 17.00 5.20 -8.49
C THR A 489 17.05 5.75 -9.91
N VAL A 490 17.83 5.07 -10.75
CA VAL A 490 17.86 5.25 -12.20
C VAL A 490 17.70 3.90 -12.88
N ARG A 491 16.97 3.88 -14.00
CA ARG A 491 16.60 2.67 -14.72
C ARG A 491 16.60 2.94 -16.21
N MET A 492 17.04 1.96 -16.99
CA MET A 492 16.94 2.00 -18.44
C MET A 492 16.73 0.59 -18.96
N GLY A 493 15.94 0.44 -20.02
CA GLY A 493 15.67 -0.89 -20.53
C GLY A 493 15.12 -0.92 -21.92
N TYR A 494 15.00 -2.15 -22.41
CA TYR A 494 14.35 -2.49 -23.67
C TYR A 494 13.40 -3.65 -23.46
N GLY A 495 12.11 -3.40 -23.67
CA GLY A 495 11.06 -4.39 -23.44
C GLY A 495 11.01 -4.83 -21.98
N ILE A 496 11.18 -6.13 -21.73
CA ILE A 496 11.07 -6.71 -20.38
C ILE A 496 12.39 -6.69 -19.60
N VAL A 497 13.51 -6.37 -20.24
CA VAL A 497 14.84 -6.39 -19.60
C VAL A 497 15.28 -4.97 -19.31
N ASN A 498 15.55 -4.69 -18.04
CA ASN A 498 16.01 -3.38 -17.58
C ASN A 498 17.29 -3.51 -16.78
N LEU A 499 18.13 -2.49 -16.87
CA LEU A 499 19.18 -2.22 -15.90
C LEU A 499 18.63 -1.25 -14.86
N PHE A 500 19.00 -1.46 -13.60
CA PHE A 500 18.67 -0.54 -12.53
C PHE A 500 19.89 -0.28 -11.65
N ALA A 501 19.95 0.93 -11.10
CA ALA A 501 20.84 1.27 -10.01
C ALA A 501 20.04 2.03 -8.93
N THR A 502 20.45 1.82 -7.69
CA THR A 502 19.90 2.49 -6.51
C THR A 502 21.03 2.92 -5.57
N TYR A 503 20.86 4.07 -4.94
CA TYR A 503 21.82 4.63 -3.99
C TYR A 503 21.07 5.24 -2.81
N TYR A 504 21.45 4.90 -1.58
CA TYR A 504 20.83 5.42 -0.38
C TYR A 504 21.15 6.90 -0.24
N ILE A 505 20.12 7.72 -0.07
CA ILE A 505 20.25 9.16 0.20
C ILE A 505 20.61 9.38 1.67
N ASN A 506 20.20 8.47 2.56
CA ASN A 506 20.50 8.51 3.99
C ASN A 506 21.50 7.43 4.40
N THR A 507 22.19 7.65 5.52
CA THR A 507 23.19 6.70 6.04
C THR A 507 22.55 5.34 6.36
N LEU A 508 23.32 4.27 6.18
CA LEU A 508 22.94 2.88 6.42
C LEU A 508 22.66 2.62 7.90
N PHE A 509 23.53 3.14 8.78
CA PHE A 509 23.42 3.03 10.23
C PHE A 509 22.70 4.24 10.84
N GLN A 510 22.11 4.04 12.01
CA GLN A 510 21.53 5.11 12.83
C GLN A 510 22.61 6.10 13.28
N ASN A 511 22.21 7.35 13.53
CA ASN A 511 23.13 8.43 13.93
C ASN A 511 23.97 8.00 15.14
N ASN A 512 25.29 8.14 15.05
CA ASN A 512 26.27 7.80 16.10
C ASN A 512 26.23 6.33 16.56
N ARG A 513 25.67 5.42 15.77
CA ARG A 513 25.60 3.98 16.06
C ARG A 513 26.42 3.14 15.06
N GLY A 514 27.25 3.76 14.23
CA GLY A 514 28.10 3.10 13.24
C GLY A 514 28.77 4.11 12.31
N PRO A 515 29.59 3.65 11.35
CA PRO A 515 30.25 4.53 10.39
C PRO A 515 29.25 5.15 9.42
N GLU A 516 29.61 6.31 8.88
CA GLU A 516 28.81 6.99 7.86
C GLU A 516 28.98 6.28 6.51
N LEU A 517 28.04 5.39 6.20
CA LEU A 517 28.06 4.59 4.97
C LEU A 517 26.73 4.72 4.22
N TYR A 518 26.80 4.76 2.90
CA TYR A 518 25.66 4.84 1.99
C TYR A 518 25.62 3.59 1.13
N ALA A 519 24.53 2.82 1.24
CA ALA A 519 24.37 1.59 0.50
C ALA A 519 23.99 1.83 -0.96
N TRP A 520 24.42 0.95 -1.84
CA TRP A 520 24.08 0.97 -3.26
C TRP A 520 23.76 -0.43 -3.75
N THR A 521 22.94 -0.52 -4.80
CA THR A 521 22.63 -1.77 -5.51
C THR A 521 22.55 -1.48 -7.00
N ALA A 522 23.15 -2.33 -7.83
CA ALA A 522 23.01 -2.28 -9.28
C ALA A 522 22.79 -3.68 -9.85
N GLY A 523 21.96 -3.79 -10.88
CA GLY A 523 21.60 -5.09 -11.45
C GLY A 523 20.63 -5.04 -12.62
N ILE A 524 19.95 -6.17 -12.81
CA ILE A 524 19.01 -6.41 -13.90
C ILE A 524 17.61 -6.63 -13.31
N THR A 525 16.61 -6.06 -13.96
CA THR A 525 15.19 -6.32 -13.73
C THR A 525 14.62 -7.10 -14.91
N ILE A 526 13.80 -8.10 -14.62
CA ILE A 526 12.89 -8.70 -15.59
C ILE A 526 11.49 -8.21 -15.24
N ALA A 527 11.01 -7.21 -15.99
CA ALA A 527 9.69 -6.62 -15.82
C ALA A 527 8.68 -7.34 -16.71
N GLY A 528 7.76 -8.10 -16.12
CA GLY A 528 6.99 -9.11 -16.85
C GLY A 528 5.53 -9.28 -16.46
N TRP A 529 5.08 -8.65 -15.36
CA TRP A 529 3.67 -8.67 -14.97
C TRP A 529 2.92 -7.41 -15.43
#